data_AF-A0A2N0FXQ2-F1
#
_entry.id   AF-A0A2N0FXQ2-F1
#
_cell.length_a   1.000
_cell.length_b   1.000
_cell.length_c   1.000
_cell.angle_alpha   90.00
_cell.angle_beta   90.00
_cell.angle_gamma   90.00
#
_symmetry.space_group_name_H-M   'P 1'
#
loop_
_entity.id
_entity.type
_entity.pdbx_description
1 polymer ?
#
loop_
_entity_poly.entity_id
_entity_poly.type
_entity_poly.pdbx_seq_one_letter_code
_entity_poly.pdbx_strand_id
1 'polypeptide(L)'
;MKTLLYLIFFLSFSAYSQQLVYTPKNPNFGGNTFNYQWLLSSANAQNSFTNNQSFRDETSELQDFQESLNRQILGQLTRSVFTSELGDGLQPGTFNVGDLLLEIFESGEGLVVNILDTTTGEQTQIIVPN
;
A
#
# COMPACT_ATOMS: atom_id res chain seq x y z
N MET A 1 11.42 -82.61 12.08
CA MET A 1 11.94 -81.51 11.23
C MET A 1 11.10 -81.34 9.95
N LYS A 2 10.83 -82.39 9.16
CA LYS A 2 9.99 -82.31 7.95
C LYS A 2 8.55 -81.83 8.20
N THR A 3 7.91 -82.25 9.30
CA THR A 3 6.56 -81.83 9.70
C THR A 3 6.44 -80.34 10.04
N LEU A 4 7.49 -79.76 10.66
CA LEU A 4 7.56 -78.33 10.94
C LEU A 4 7.62 -77.51 9.64
N LEU A 5 8.30 -78.03 8.62
CA LEU A 5 8.47 -77.39 7.33
C LEU A 5 7.14 -77.31 6.56
N TYR A 6 6.31 -78.35 6.62
CA TYR A 6 4.96 -78.33 6.03
C TYR A 6 3.99 -77.38 6.76
N LEU A 7 4.11 -77.24 8.08
CA LEU A 7 3.31 -76.30 8.86
C LEU A 7 3.62 -74.84 8.48
N ILE A 8 4.91 -74.51 8.31
CA ILE A 8 5.38 -73.17 7.89
C ILE A 8 4.90 -72.84 6.47
N PHE A 9 4.86 -73.83 5.58
CA PHE A 9 4.37 -73.67 4.21
C PHE A 9 2.87 -73.34 4.16
N PHE A 10 2.05 -74.01 4.99
CA PHE A 10 0.62 -73.72 5.07
C PHE A 10 0.30 -72.36 5.69
N LEU A 11 1.12 -71.86 6.64
CA LEU A 11 0.97 -70.50 7.19
C LEU A 11 1.30 -69.39 6.17
N SER A 12 2.07 -69.69 5.13
CA SER A 12 2.50 -68.70 4.14
C SER A 12 1.44 -68.39 3.07
N PHE A 13 0.33 -69.13 3.04
CA PHE A 13 -0.73 -68.99 2.03
C PHE A 13 -1.74 -67.88 2.36
N SER A 14 -1.71 -67.33 3.59
CA SER A 14 -2.58 -66.24 4.02
C SER A 14 -1.95 -64.85 3.82
N ALA A 15 -1.41 -64.60 2.63
CA ALA A 15 -0.93 -63.28 2.25
C ALA A 15 -2.06 -62.52 1.53
N TYR A 16 -2.65 -61.55 2.22
CA TYR A 16 -3.63 -60.64 1.64
C TYR A 16 -2.91 -59.41 1.08
N SER A 17 -3.19 -59.06 -0.17
CA SER A 17 -2.74 -57.80 -0.76
C SER A 17 -3.95 -57.01 -1.26
N GLN A 18 -3.83 -55.69 -1.23
CA GLN A 18 -4.83 -54.79 -1.81
C GLN A 18 -4.13 -53.77 -2.70
N GLN A 19 -4.87 -53.23 -3.66
CA GLN A 19 -4.40 -52.11 -4.45
C GLN A 19 -4.26 -50.86 -3.57
N LEU A 20 -3.13 -50.18 -3.70
CA LEU A 20 -2.97 -48.84 -3.14
C LEU A 20 -3.56 -47.83 -4.14
N VAL A 21 -4.62 -47.14 -3.73
CA VAL A 21 -5.20 -46.04 -4.50
C VAL A 21 -4.66 -44.74 -3.91
N TYR A 22 -4.00 -43.95 -4.76
CA TYR A 22 -3.52 -42.63 -4.36
C TYR A 22 -4.66 -41.61 -4.44
N THR A 23 -4.91 -40.93 -3.32
CA THR A 23 -5.79 -39.77 -3.26
C THR A 23 -4.99 -38.57 -2.79
N PRO A 24 -4.90 -37.48 -3.58
CA PRO A 24 -4.27 -36.25 -3.16
C PRO A 24 -4.89 -35.71 -1.87
N LYS A 25 -4.05 -35.19 -0.96
CA LYS A 25 -4.56 -34.54 0.27
C LYS A 25 -5.16 -33.16 -0.01
N ASN A 26 -4.61 -32.45 -0.99
CA ASN A 26 -5.04 -31.12 -1.37
C ASN A 26 -6.26 -31.22 -2.33
N PRO A 27 -7.41 -30.61 -1.98
CA PRO A 27 -8.61 -30.60 -2.81
C PRO A 27 -8.38 -30.14 -4.25
N ASN A 28 -7.43 -29.23 -4.49
CA ASN A 28 -7.14 -28.68 -5.83
C ASN A 28 -6.68 -29.72 -6.85
N PHE A 29 -6.24 -30.90 -6.39
CA PHE A 29 -5.83 -32.01 -7.25
C PHE A 29 -6.84 -33.17 -7.25
N GLY A 30 -8.10 -32.94 -6.82
CA GLY A 30 -9.12 -33.99 -6.72
C GLY A 30 -9.11 -34.73 -5.37
N GLY A 31 -8.56 -34.10 -4.33
CA GLY A 31 -8.59 -34.59 -2.95
C GLY A 31 -9.91 -34.30 -2.23
N ASN A 32 -9.98 -34.70 -0.96
CA ASN A 32 -11.16 -34.44 -0.12
C ASN A 32 -11.31 -32.94 0.19
N THR A 33 -12.44 -32.33 -0.19
CA THR A 33 -12.76 -30.90 -0.01
C THR A 33 -12.78 -30.45 1.45
N PHE A 34 -13.11 -31.33 2.40
CA PHE A 34 -13.10 -31.01 3.84
C PHE A 34 -11.70 -30.66 4.36
N ASN A 35 -10.64 -31.12 3.68
CA ASN A 35 -9.27 -30.79 4.07
C ASN A 35 -8.90 -29.31 3.78
N TYR A 36 -9.69 -28.61 2.97
CA TYR A 36 -9.37 -27.24 2.56
C TYR A 36 -9.20 -26.29 3.75
N GLN A 37 -10.19 -26.27 4.64
CA GLN A 37 -10.20 -25.33 5.77
C GLN A 37 -9.00 -25.54 6.70
N TRP A 38 -8.68 -26.81 6.98
CA TRP A 38 -7.56 -27.15 7.84
C TRP A 38 -6.21 -26.83 7.18
N LEU A 39 -6.04 -27.18 5.89
CA LEU A 39 -4.83 -26.85 5.14
C LEU A 39 -4.61 -25.34 5.07
N LEU A 40 -5.64 -24.56 4.77
CA LEU A 40 -5.58 -23.10 4.73
C LEU A 40 -5.24 -22.50 6.10
N SER A 41 -5.89 -22.97 7.17
CA SER A 41 -5.61 -22.51 8.53
C SER A 41 -4.18 -22.83 8.95
N SER A 42 -3.69 -24.03 8.62
CA SER A 42 -2.31 -24.44 8.94
C SER A 42 -1.27 -23.63 8.16
N ALA A 43 -1.58 -23.27 6.91
CA ALA A 43 -0.73 -22.43 6.07
C ALA A 43 -0.65 -21.01 6.62
N ASN A 44 -1.78 -20.41 7.02
CA ASN A 44 -1.79 -19.07 7.62
C ASN A 44 -1.09 -19.02 8.97
N ALA A 45 -1.24 -20.04 9.82
CA ALA A 45 -0.58 -20.09 11.12
C ALA A 45 0.96 -20.18 11.01
N GLN A 46 1.48 -20.74 9.92
CA GLN A 46 2.91 -20.83 9.63
C GLN A 46 3.40 -19.70 8.71
N ASN A 47 2.50 -18.88 8.19
CA ASN A 47 2.84 -17.81 7.27
C ASN A 47 3.61 -16.72 8.02
N SER A 48 4.93 -16.68 7.82
CA SER A 48 5.81 -15.63 8.38
C SER A 48 5.85 -14.38 7.52
N PHE A 49 5.19 -14.36 6.36
CA PHE A 49 5.06 -13.16 5.54
C PHE A 49 4.00 -12.26 6.17
N THR A 50 4.46 -11.29 6.95
CA THR A 50 3.69 -10.08 7.18
C THR A 50 3.84 -9.16 5.98
N ASN A 51 2.82 -8.37 5.67
CA ASN A 51 3.04 -7.23 4.79
C ASN A 51 4.05 -6.31 5.51
N ASN A 52 5.28 -6.24 5.01
CA ASN A 52 6.25 -5.22 5.41
C ASN A 52 5.83 -3.83 4.86
N GLN A 53 4.55 -3.48 5.00
CA GLN A 53 4.16 -2.09 5.23
C GLN A 53 4.38 -1.79 6.71
N SER A 54 5.63 -1.90 7.13
CA SER A 54 6.10 -1.31 8.36
C SER A 54 6.66 0.05 7.98
N PHE A 55 5.91 1.12 8.32
CA PHE A 55 6.34 2.53 8.36
C PHE A 55 6.60 3.26 7.03
N ARG A 56 5.75 3.07 6.02
CA ARG A 56 5.29 4.24 5.26
C ARG A 56 3.82 4.38 5.63
N ASP A 57 3.49 5.53 6.21
CA ASP A 57 2.18 5.87 6.77
C ASP A 57 2.01 5.54 8.27
N GLU A 58 3.05 5.72 9.09
CA GLU A 58 2.84 6.72 10.15
C GLU A 58 2.85 8.06 9.42
N THR A 59 1.70 8.46 8.87
CA THR A 59 1.42 9.89 8.78
C THR A 59 1.45 10.34 10.22
N SER A 60 2.64 10.83 10.61
CA SER A 60 2.90 11.39 11.92
C SER A 60 1.71 12.28 12.27
N GLU A 61 1.23 12.27 13.50
CA GLU A 61 0.22 13.23 13.95
C GLU A 61 0.60 14.68 13.54
N LEU A 62 1.90 14.93 13.34
CA LEU A 62 2.46 16.14 12.73
C LEU A 62 2.16 16.30 11.23
N GLN A 63 2.24 15.25 10.42
CA GLN A 63 1.86 15.27 9.00
C GLN A 63 0.36 15.54 8.85
N ASP A 64 -0.49 14.90 9.67
CA ASP A 64 -1.94 15.13 9.68
C ASP A 64 -2.30 16.52 10.21
N PHE A 65 -1.54 17.01 11.21
CA PHE A 65 -1.63 18.38 11.70
C PHE A 65 -1.17 19.40 10.65
N GLN A 66 -0.08 19.13 9.92
CA GLN A 66 0.41 19.98 8.83
C GLN A 66 -0.59 20.01 7.68
N GLU A 67 -1.19 18.87 7.33
CA GLU A 67 -2.22 18.83 6.29
C GLU A 67 -3.50 19.55 6.75
N SER A 68 -3.86 19.44 8.03
CA SER A 68 -4.99 20.18 8.62
C SER A 68 -4.73 21.69 8.71
N LEU A 69 -3.51 22.09 9.08
CA LEU A 69 -3.07 23.49 9.05
C LEU A 69 -3.06 24.03 7.63
N ASN A 70 -2.52 23.28 6.67
CA ASN A 70 -2.53 23.69 5.27
C ASN A 70 -3.95 23.88 4.77
N ARG A 71 -4.88 22.96 5.05
CA ARG A 71 -6.30 23.14 4.71
C ARG A 71 -6.91 24.38 5.38
N GLN A 72 -6.58 24.66 6.64
CA GLN A 72 -7.11 25.80 7.37
C GLN A 72 -6.52 27.13 6.88
N ILE A 73 -5.21 27.19 6.64
CA ILE A 73 -4.50 28.35 6.10
C ILE A 73 -4.94 28.60 4.67
N LEU A 74 -5.08 27.58 3.83
CA LEU A 74 -5.62 27.72 2.47
C LEU A 74 -7.07 28.22 2.50
N GLY A 75 -7.90 27.73 3.42
CA GLY A 75 -9.27 28.23 3.60
C GLY A 75 -9.32 29.69 4.06
N GLN A 76 -8.40 30.10 4.94
CA GLN A 76 -8.28 31.48 5.42
C GLN A 76 -7.65 32.41 4.37
N LEU A 77 -6.65 31.95 3.63
CA LEU A 77 -6.03 32.67 2.52
C LEU A 77 -7.01 32.83 1.38
N THR A 78 -7.76 31.79 1.04
CA THR A 78 -8.85 31.88 0.05
C THR A 78 -9.87 32.91 0.53
N ARG A 79 -10.36 32.85 1.77
CA ARG A 79 -11.32 33.88 2.22
C ARG A 79 -10.70 35.27 2.32
N SER A 80 -9.45 35.42 2.74
CA SER A 80 -8.79 36.72 2.86
C SER A 80 -8.51 37.31 1.48
N VAL A 81 -7.93 36.56 0.55
CA VAL A 81 -7.67 36.99 -0.84
C VAL A 81 -8.98 37.34 -1.54
N PHE A 82 -10.02 36.51 -1.38
CA PHE A 82 -11.33 36.78 -1.97
C PHE A 82 -12.11 37.92 -1.28
N THR A 83 -11.81 38.26 -0.01
CA THR A 83 -12.52 39.33 0.72
C THR A 83 -11.76 40.66 0.75
N SER A 84 -10.42 40.66 0.66
CA SER A 84 -9.59 41.87 0.79
C SER A 84 -9.02 42.39 -0.53
N GLU A 85 -8.81 41.55 -1.55
CA GLU A 85 -8.09 41.98 -2.77
C GLU A 85 -8.75 41.53 -4.09
N LEU A 86 -9.74 40.62 -4.07
CA LEU A 86 -10.52 40.25 -5.25
C LEU A 86 -11.80 41.10 -5.39
N GLY A 87 -11.63 42.42 -5.32
CA GLY A 87 -12.60 43.32 -5.95
C GLY A 87 -12.58 43.16 -7.48
N ASP A 88 -11.44 42.77 -8.06
CA ASP A 88 -11.27 42.62 -9.51
C ASP A 88 -9.92 41.92 -9.87
N GLY A 89 -9.88 40.57 -9.89
CA GLY A 89 -8.85 39.79 -10.59
C GLY A 89 -7.45 39.61 -9.97
N LEU A 90 -6.76 38.52 -10.35
CA LEU A 90 -5.36 38.23 -9.99
C LEU A 90 -4.44 39.15 -10.78
N GLN A 91 -3.93 40.22 -10.14
CA GLN A 91 -3.00 41.12 -10.80
C GLN A 91 -1.56 40.58 -10.75
N PRO A 92 -0.84 40.55 -11.89
CA PRO A 92 0.58 40.20 -11.93
C PRO A 92 1.42 41.13 -11.03
N GLY A 93 2.35 40.57 -10.27
CA GLY A 93 3.15 41.32 -9.32
C GLY A 93 4.09 40.47 -8.48
N THR A 94 5.04 41.13 -7.82
CA THR A 94 5.97 40.51 -6.87
C THR A 94 5.49 40.77 -5.45
N PHE A 95 5.26 39.71 -4.70
CA PHE A 95 4.79 39.75 -3.32
C PHE A 95 5.85 39.14 -2.40
N ASN A 96 6.14 39.78 -1.29
CA ASN A 96 7.08 39.27 -0.30
C ASN A 96 6.29 38.78 0.91
N VAL A 97 6.35 37.47 1.19
CA VAL A 97 5.63 36.82 2.28
C VAL A 97 6.65 36.19 3.22
N GLY A 98 7.08 36.95 4.22
CA GLY A 98 8.12 36.51 5.16
C GLY A 98 9.44 36.27 4.44
N ASP A 99 9.89 35.02 4.46
CA ASP A 99 11.15 34.58 3.82
C ASP A 99 10.94 34.08 2.38
N LEU A 100 9.71 34.14 1.86
CA LEU A 100 9.35 33.72 0.50
C LEU A 100 9.09 34.94 -0.40
N LEU A 101 9.82 35.02 -1.51
CA LEU A 101 9.56 35.96 -2.59
C LEU A 101 8.70 35.27 -3.66
N LEU A 102 7.49 35.78 -3.86
CA LEU A 102 6.57 35.29 -4.88
C LEU A 102 6.57 36.25 -6.06
N GLU A 103 6.83 35.72 -7.25
CA GLU A 103 6.73 36.46 -8.50
C GLU A 103 5.63 35.82 -9.36
N ILE A 104 4.60 36.59 -9.66
CA ILE A 104 3.44 36.15 -10.42
C ILE A 104 3.43 36.89 -11.74
N PHE A 105 3.57 36.17 -12.85
CA PHE A 105 3.46 36.72 -14.20
C PHE A 105 2.64 35.81 -15.10
N GLU A 106 2.01 36.41 -16.10
CA GLU A 106 1.20 35.70 -17.08
C GLU A 106 2.09 35.29 -18.27
N SER A 107 2.03 34.01 -18.65
CA SER A 107 2.71 33.46 -19.82
C SER A 107 1.69 32.92 -20.81
N GLY A 108 2.09 32.68 -22.07
CA GLY A 108 1.21 32.09 -23.09
C GLY A 108 0.67 30.69 -22.73
N GLU A 109 1.24 30.04 -21.70
CA GLU A 109 0.82 28.73 -21.19
C GLU A 109 -0.09 28.82 -19.94
N GLY A 110 -0.36 30.02 -19.41
CA GLY A 110 -1.16 30.24 -18.20
C GLY A 110 -0.47 31.14 -17.17
N LEU A 111 -1.00 31.19 -15.96
CA LEU A 111 -0.44 31.98 -14.85
C LEU A 111 0.77 31.23 -14.26
N VAL A 112 1.94 31.86 -14.28
CA VAL A 112 3.17 31.29 -13.71
C VAL A 112 3.46 31.96 -12.37
N VAL A 113 3.60 31.15 -11.34
CA VAL A 113 3.97 31.58 -9.99
C VAL A 113 5.34 31.00 -9.66
N ASN A 114 6.34 31.87 -9.58
CA ASN A 114 7.66 31.54 -9.08
C ASN A 114 7.72 31.85 -7.59
N ILE A 115 8.15 30.88 -6.80
CA ILE A 115 8.36 31.03 -5.35
C ILE A 115 9.85 30.82 -5.11
N LEU A 116 10.50 31.82 -4.54
CA LEU A 116 11.90 31.77 -4.12
C LEU A 116 11.96 31.85 -2.60
N ASP A 117 12.54 30.85 -1.96
CA ASP A 117 12.89 30.90 -0.54
C ASP A 117 14.23 31.63 -0.38
N THR A 118 14.20 32.77 0.31
CA THR A 118 15.36 33.64 0.52
C THR A 118 16.32 33.12 1.60
N THR A 119 15.91 32.16 2.41
CA THR A 119 16.71 31.54 3.47
C THR A 119 17.45 30.31 2.95
N THR A 120 16.78 29.47 2.15
CA THR A 120 17.36 28.23 1.62
C THR A 120 17.91 28.38 0.20
N GLY A 121 17.45 29.38 -0.55
CA GLY A 121 17.76 29.58 -1.96
C GLY A 121 17.00 28.64 -2.90
N GLU A 122 16.04 27.86 -2.38
CA GLU A 122 15.25 26.93 -3.19
C GLU A 122 14.18 27.69 -4.00
N GLN A 123 14.01 27.29 -5.26
CA GLN A 123 13.01 27.86 -6.16
C GLN A 123 12.01 26.80 -6.60
N THR A 124 10.72 27.10 -6.46
CA THR A 124 9.61 26.27 -6.92
C THR A 124 8.77 27.07 -7.93
N GLN A 125 8.47 26.45 -9.07
CA GLN A 125 7.61 27.05 -10.09
C GLN A 125 6.30 26.27 -10.17
N ILE A 126 5.19 27.01 -10.15
CA ILE A 126 3.84 26.47 -10.32
C ILE A 126 3.23 27.14 -11.54
N ILE A 127 2.79 26.32 -12.50
CA ILE A 127 2.10 26.77 -13.71
C ILE A 127 0.63 26.40 -13.57
N VAL A 128 -0.24 27.40 -13.59
CA VAL A 128 -1.68 27.22 -13.63
C VAL A 128 -2.13 27.43 -15.08
N PRO A 129 -2.44 26.36 -15.83
CA PRO A 129 -2.90 26.48 -17.21
C PRO A 129 -4.26 27.20 -17.25
N ASN A 130 -4.47 28.00 -18.29
CA ASN A 130 -5.75 28.67 -18.58
C ASN A 130 -6.86 27.69 -18.96
#